data_AF-A0A5D0JSU0-F1
#
_entry.id   AF-A0A5D0JSU0-F1
#
_cell.length_a   1.000
_cell.length_b   1.000
_cell.length_c   1.000
_cell.angle_alpha   90.00
_cell.angle_beta   90.00
_cell.angle_gamma   90.00
#
_symmetry.space_group_name_H-M   'P 1'
#
loop_
_entity.id
_entity.type
_entity.pdbx_description
1 polymer ?
#
loop_
_entity_poly.entity_id
_entity_poly.type
_entity_poly.pdbx_seq_one_letter_code
_entity_poly.pdbx_strand_id
1 'polypeptide(L)' 'MARTDPYAALRIKEFNIFLLMRLLLVFGWSMQFIVIEWEVYSLTKDPLSLGIIGLMEIIPAFTMALFA' A
#
# COMPACT_ATOMS: atom_id res chain seq x y z
N MET A 1 -13.14 26.18 27.04
CA MET A 1 -12.38 25.10 26.37
C MET A 1 -13.22 24.63 25.19
N ALA A 2 -12.84 24.94 23.96
CA ALA A 2 -13.58 24.50 22.78
C ALA A 2 -13.55 22.96 22.75
N ARG A 3 -14.72 22.31 22.77
CA ARG A 3 -14.81 20.86 22.58
C ARG A 3 -14.40 20.59 21.14
N THR A 4 -13.19 20.09 20.94
CA THR A 4 -12.72 19.62 19.64
C THR A 4 -13.57 18.40 19.28
N ASP A 5 -14.46 18.55 18.30
CA ASP A 5 -15.28 17.46 17.77
C ASP A 5 -14.39 16.59 16.85
N PRO A 6 -13.98 15.38 17.29
CA PRO A 6 -13.02 14.56 16.54
C PRO A 6 -13.56 14.11 15.19
N TYR A 7 -14.89 14.13 15.01
CA TYR A 7 -15.57 13.66 13.81
C TYR A 7 -15.98 14.81 12.89
N ALA A 8 -15.56 16.04 13.16
CA ALA A 8 -15.85 17.20 12.31
C ALA A 8 -15.41 16.97 10.85
N ALA A 9 -14.28 16.29 10.63
CA ALA A 9 -13.78 15.95 9.29
C ALA A 9 -14.70 14.99 8.52
N LEU A 10 -15.39 14.07 9.20
CA LEU A 10 -16.32 13.10 8.59
C LEU A 10 -17.63 13.75 8.10
N ARG A 11 -17.87 15.02 8.43
CA ARG A 11 -19.04 15.76 7.89
C ARG A 11 -18.79 16.28 6.48
N ILE A 12 -17.55 16.29 6.02
CA ILE A 12 -17.16 16.75 4.68
C ILE A 12 -17.31 15.57 3.71
N LYS A 13 -18.16 15.71 2.70
CA LYS A 13 -18.46 14.62 1.76
C LYS A 13 -17.24 14.22 0.94
N GLU A 14 -16.46 15.21 0.52
CA GLU A 14 -15.21 15.05 -0.23
C GLU A 14 -14.18 14.28 0.58
N PHE A 15 -14.10 14.54 1.90
CA PHE A 15 -13.21 13.81 2.80
C PHE A 15 -13.62 12.34 2.94
N ASN A 16 -14.92 12.05 3.04
CA ASN A 16 -15.42 10.67 3.09
C ASN A 16 -15.16 9.91 1.78
N ILE A 17 -15.34 10.57 0.63
CA ILE A 17 -15.01 9.99 -0.68
C ILE A 17 -13.51 9.71 -0.76
N PHE A 18 -12.67 10.67 -0.39
CA PHE A 18 -11.22 10.48 -0.32
C PHE A 18 -10.84 9.30 0.58
N LEU A 19 -11.46 9.21 1.76
CA LEU A 19 -11.18 8.14 2.72
C LEU A 19 -11.56 6.76 2.16
N LEU A 20 -12.72 6.65 1.50
CA LEU A 20 -13.14 5.42 0.83
C LEU A 20 -12.21 5.05 -0.33
N MET A 21 -11.87 6.02 -1.20
CA MET A 21 -10.94 5.79 -2.31
C MET A 21 -9.57 5.36 -1.80
N ARG A 22 -9.07 5.98 -0.73
CA ARG A 22 -7.80 5.62 -0.12
C ARG A 22 -7.81 4.20 0.42
N LEU A 23 -8.90 3.78 1.07
CA LEU A 23 -9.05 2.39 1.51
C LEU A 23 -8.99 1.44 0.31
N LEU A 24 -9.80 1.66 -0.72
CA LEU A 24 -9.82 0.82 -1.92
C LEU A 24 -8.45 0.76 -2.63
N LEU A 25 -7.74 1.89 -2.68
CA LEU A 25 -6.40 1.96 -3.27
C LEU A 25 -5.39 1.13 -2.48
N VAL A 26 -5.41 1.20 -1.15
CA VAL A 26 -4.53 0.37 -0.31
C VAL A 26 -4.85 -1.12 -0.50
N PHE A 27 -6.13 -1.48 -0.54
CA PHE A 27 -6.54 -2.87 -0.82
C PHE A 27 -6.05 -3.36 -2.18
N GLY A 28 -6.26 -2.57 -3.24
CA GLY A 28 -5.83 -2.92 -4.59
C GLY A 28 -4.31 -3.07 -4.68
N TRP A 29 -3.58 -2.15 -4.06
CA TRP A 29 -2.12 -2.19 -3.98
C TRP A 29 -1.63 -3.46 -3.29
N SER A 30 -2.19 -3.80 -2.12
CA SER A 30 -1.83 -5.00 -1.37
C SER A 30 -2.15 -6.29 -2.14
N MET A 31 -3.26 -6.33 -2.88
CA MET A 31 -3.60 -7.49 -3.72
C MET A 31 -2.64 -7.65 -4.90
N GLN A 32 -2.32 -6.56 -5.60
CA GLN A 32 -1.38 -6.58 -6.73
C GLN A 32 -0.01 -7.12 -6.31
N PHE A 33 0.47 -6.70 -5.14
CA PHE A 33 1.72 -7.18 -4.57
C PHE A 33 1.73 -8.70 -4.41
N ILE A 34 0.72 -9.26 -3.72
CA ILE A 34 0.61 -10.71 -3.46
C ILE A 34 0.47 -11.51 -4.75
N VAL A 35 -0.32 -11.02 -5.71
CA VAL A 35 -0.55 -11.72 -6.99
C VAL A 35 0.75 -11.84 -7.79
N ILE A 36 1.57 -10.78 -7.80
CA ILE A 36 2.87 -10.80 -8.50
C ILE A 36 3.81 -11.82 -7.86
N GLU A 37 3.92 -11.84 -6.53
CA GLU A 37 4.74 -12.83 -5.82
C GLU A 37 4.29 -14.27 -6.13
N TRP A 38 2.97 -14.50 -6.07
CA TRP A 38 2.40 -15.82 -6.37
C TRP A 38 2.66 -16.26 -7.81
N GLU A 39 2.47 -15.38 -8.79
CA GLU A 39 2.67 -15.70 -10.21
C GLU A 39 4.14 -15.99 -10.51
N VAL A 40 5.07 -15.18 -9.96
CA VAL A 40 6.50 -15.45 -10.14
C VAL A 40 6.89 -16.76 -9.48
N TYR A 41 6.39 -17.05 -8.28
CA TYR A 41 6.65 -18.34 -7.64
C TYR A 41 6.08 -19.51 -8.45
N SER A 42 4.88 -19.36 -9.02
CA SER A 42 4.25 -20.37 -9.87
C SER A 42 5.10 -20.69 -11.12
N LEU A 43 5.70 -19.65 -11.73
CA LEU A 43 6.55 -19.77 -12.90
C LEU A 43 7.94 -20.34 -12.60
N THR A 44 8.62 -19.84 -11.56
CA THR A 44 10.01 -20.24 -11.28
C THR A 44 10.11 -21.47 -10.37
N LYS A 45 9.06 -21.75 -9.58
CA LYS A 45 9.01 -22.78 -8.51
C LYS A 45 10.16 -22.74 -7.49
N ASP A 46 10.92 -21.66 -7.48
CA ASP A 46 12.11 -21.48 -6.66
C ASP A 46 11.90 -20.33 -5.66
N PRO A 47 11.98 -20.60 -4.34
CA PRO A 47 11.83 -19.58 -3.31
C PRO A 47 12.90 -18.48 -3.36
N LEU A 48 14.05 -18.68 -4.01
CA LEU A 48 15.05 -17.61 -4.16
C LEU A 48 14.53 -16.45 -5.03
N SER A 49 13.66 -16.73 -6.00
CA SER A 49 13.07 -15.69 -6.86
C SER A 49 12.19 -14.72 -6.06
N LEU A 50 11.46 -15.22 -5.06
CA LEU A 50 10.68 -14.40 -4.13
C LEU A 50 11.58 -13.48 -3.29
N GLY A 51 12.73 -14.01 -2.82
CA GLY A 51 13.71 -13.21 -2.08
C GLY A 51 14.31 -12.07 -2.92
N ILE A 52 14.55 -12.31 -4.20
CA ILE A 52 15.06 -11.27 -5.13
C ILE A 52 14.01 -10.19 -5.38
N ILE A 53 12.72 -10.56 -5.50
CA ILE A 53 11.63 -9.58 -5.64
C ILE A 53 11.58 -8.64 -4.43
N GLY A 54 11.62 -9.19 -3.21
CA GLY A 54 11.64 -8.37 -1.99
C GLY A 54 12.85 -7.45 -1.90
N LEU A 55 14.04 -7.92 -2.33
CA LEU A 55 15.22 -7.07 -2.40
C LEU A 55 15.05 -5.91 -3.40
N MET A 56 14.47 -6.19 -4.57
CA MET A 56 14.19 -5.18 -5.59
C MET A 56 13.12 -4.17 -5.18
N GLU A 57 12.29 -4.47 -4.19
CA GLU A 57 11.34 -3.52 -3.61
C GLU A 57 11.98 -2.67 -2.51
N ILE A 58 12.75 -3.29 -1.61
CA ILE A 58 13.38 -2.60 -0.48
C ILE A 58 14.40 -1.56 -0.96
N ILE A 59 15.17 -1.87 -2.00
CA ILE A 59 16.21 -0.95 -2.50
C ILE A 59 15.60 0.39 -2.96
N PRO A 60 14.61 0.45 -3.87
CA PRO A 60 13.91 1.68 -4.21
C PRO A 60 13.20 2.32 -3.02
N ALA A 61 12.50 1.53 -2.19
CA ALA A 61 11.76 2.07 -1.06
C ALA A 61 12.69 2.78 -0.06
N PHE A 62 13.83 2.17 0.26
CA PHE A 62 14.81 2.73 1.19
C PHE A 62 15.57 3.93 0.61
N THR A 63 15.89 3.88 -0.70
CA THR A 63 16.58 5.00 -1.37
C THR A 63 15.68 6.21 -1.56
N MET A 64 14.39 6.00 -1.86
CA MET A 64 13.41 7.07 -2.01
C MET A 64 12.85 7.58 -0.68
N ALA A 65 13.01 6.84 0.43
CA ALA A 65 12.49 7.23 1.74
C ALA A 65 12.98 8.61 2.23
N LEU A 66 14.16 9.06 1.79
CA LEU A 66 14.69 10.38 2.15
C LEU A 66 14.00 11.52 1.38
N PHE A 67 13.40 11.24 0.22
CA PHE A 67 12.79 12.22 -0.67
C PHE A 67 11.26 12.27 -0.56
N ALA A 68 10.66 11.34 0.18
CA ALA A 68 9.21 11.23 0.43
C ALA A 68 8.82 11.95 1.73
#